data_AF-A0A528KIM6-F1
#
_entry.id   AF-A0A528KIM6-F1
#
_cell.length_a   1.000
_cell.length_b   1.000
_cell.length_c   1.000
_cell.angle_alpha   90.00
_cell.angle_beta   90.00
_cell.angle_gamma   90.00
#
_symmetry.space_group_name_H-M   'P 1'
#
loop_
_entity.id
_entity.type
_entity.pdbx_description
1 polymer ?
#
loop_
_entity_poly.entity_id
_entity_poly.type
_entity_poly.pdbx_seq_one_letter_code
_entity_poly.pdbx_strand_id
1 'polypeptide(L)'
;CTVTGSTHGGMLVGFAKDGRQRNVIGIDASAMPAKTKAQVLGIAQNTAKLVHLGAEIVEADVVLFMDYAYPGYGVPSEETKEAIRLCARLEGMITDPVYEGKSMQGMIDLVQRGFFPQGSRVLYAHLGGAPAINGYGYTFRNG
;
A
#
# COMPACT_ATOMS: atom_id res chain seq x y z
N CYS A 1 -1.47 -1.05 0.91
CA CYS A 1 -2.16 0.03 0.19
C CYS A 1 -2.35 1.26 1.09
N THR A 2 -2.28 2.49 0.57
CA THR A 2 -2.54 3.75 1.31
C THR A 2 -3.45 4.68 0.50
N VAL A 3 -4.58 5.09 1.09
CA VAL A 3 -5.50 6.10 0.53
C VAL A 3 -5.86 7.17 1.56
N THR A 4 -6.70 6.84 2.54
CA THR A 4 -7.10 7.76 3.63
C THR A 4 -6.13 7.77 4.81
N GLY A 5 -5.12 6.91 4.77
CA GLY A 5 -3.88 7.08 5.53
C GLY A 5 -3.84 6.49 6.94
N SER A 6 -4.95 6.24 7.64
CA SER A 6 -4.89 5.82 9.05
C SER A 6 -4.27 4.43 9.27
N THR A 7 -4.45 3.48 8.35
CA THR A 7 -3.75 2.18 8.40
C THR A 7 -2.23 2.37 8.36
N HIS A 8 -1.73 3.15 7.41
CA HIS A 8 -0.30 3.44 7.27
C HIS A 8 0.21 4.27 8.45
N GLY A 9 -0.53 5.30 8.88
CA GLY A 9 -0.19 6.13 10.03
C GLY A 9 -0.11 5.34 11.33
N GLY A 10 -1.05 4.41 11.57
CA GLY A 10 -1.01 3.52 12.73
C GLY A 10 0.18 2.56 12.69
N MET A 11 0.47 1.95 11.53
CA MET A 11 1.66 1.12 11.35
C MET A 11 2.95 1.92 11.59
N LEU A 12 3.06 3.14 11.05
CA LEU A 12 4.21 4.02 11.28
C LEU A 12 4.44 4.24 12.77
N VAL A 13 3.40 4.60 13.53
CA VAL A 13 3.50 4.82 14.98
C VAL A 13 3.87 3.53 15.72
N GLY A 14 3.26 2.40 15.36
CA GLY A 14 3.55 1.12 15.99
C GLY A 14 4.99 0.67 15.77
N PHE A 15 5.48 0.75 14.53
CA PHE A 15 6.85 0.39 14.15
C PHE A 15 7.89 1.46 14.55
N ALA A 16 7.48 2.69 14.84
CA ALA A 16 8.39 3.70 15.39
C ALA A 16 8.89 3.32 16.80
N LYS A 17 8.13 2.53 17.55
CA LYS A 17 8.52 2.05 18.88
C LYS A 17 9.82 1.24 18.87
N ASP A 18 10.14 0.57 17.77
CA ASP A 18 11.38 -0.18 17.59
C ASP A 18 12.23 0.29 16.40
N GLY A 19 12.01 1.54 15.96
CA GLY A 19 12.84 2.20 14.95
C GLY A 19 12.66 1.68 13.52
N ARG A 20 11.54 1.00 13.22
CA ARG A 20 11.25 0.39 11.91
C ARG A 20 10.19 1.12 11.10
N GLN A 21 9.77 2.32 11.50
CA GLN A 21 8.72 3.08 10.82
C GLN A 21 9.01 3.28 9.32
N ARG A 22 10.28 3.47 8.92
CA ARG A 22 10.66 3.59 7.50
C ARG A 22 10.63 2.28 6.71
N ASN A 23 10.51 1.14 7.40
CA ASN A 23 10.26 -0.15 6.74
C ASN A 23 8.78 -0.34 6.38
N VAL A 24 7.89 0.57 6.83
CA VAL A 24 6.48 0.58 6.46
C VAL A 24 6.32 1.30 5.11
N ILE A 25 6.39 0.51 4.05
CA ILE A 25 6.28 1.00 2.68
C ILE A 25 4.81 1.10 2.29
N GLY A 26 4.33 2.33 2.13
CA GLY A 26 3.03 2.63 1.54
C GLY A 26 3.08 2.60 0.02
N ILE A 27 2.02 2.07 -0.60
CA ILE A 27 1.75 2.21 -2.04
C ILE A 27 0.50 3.07 -2.17
N ASP A 28 0.61 4.25 -2.79
CA ASP A 28 -0.53 5.12 -3.05
C ASP A 28 -1.52 4.43 -3.98
N ALA A 29 -2.79 4.49 -3.63
CA ALA A 29 -3.89 4.12 -4.52
C ALA A 29 -4.89 5.27 -4.74
N SER A 30 -4.63 6.45 -4.18
CA SER A 30 -5.53 7.60 -4.22
C SER A 30 -5.44 8.41 -5.52
N ALA A 31 -4.31 8.31 -6.24
CA ALA A 31 -3.93 9.22 -7.34
C ALA A 31 -3.83 10.69 -6.92
N MET A 32 -3.72 10.95 -5.62
CA MET A 32 -3.49 12.26 -4.99
C MET A 32 -2.35 12.16 -3.95
N PRO A 33 -1.15 11.72 -4.36
CA PRO A 33 -0.13 11.24 -3.43
C PRO A 33 0.36 12.30 -2.43
N ALA A 34 0.43 13.58 -2.83
CA ALA A 34 0.80 14.67 -1.92
C ALA A 34 -0.22 14.83 -0.78
N LYS A 35 -1.52 14.77 -1.10
CA LYS A 35 -2.59 14.83 -0.11
C LYS A 35 -2.56 13.60 0.80
N THR A 36 -2.38 12.41 0.23
CA THR A 36 -2.29 11.18 1.01
C THR A 36 -1.09 11.17 1.94
N LYS A 37 0.10 11.58 1.48
CA LYS A 37 1.30 11.66 2.33
C LYS A 37 1.11 12.64 3.49
N ALA A 38 0.57 13.83 3.23
CA ALA A 38 0.27 14.82 4.26
C ALA A 38 -0.77 14.29 5.28
N GLN A 39 -1.79 13.58 4.80
CA GLN A 39 -2.82 12.98 5.67
C GLN A 39 -2.24 11.85 6.54
N VAL A 40 -1.39 10.98 5.99
CA VAL A 40 -0.67 9.95 6.75
C VAL A 40 0.18 10.59 7.85
N LEU A 41 0.96 11.63 7.52
CA LEU A 41 1.80 12.34 8.48
C LEU A 41 0.98 12.93 9.62
N GLY A 42 -0.09 13.66 9.29
CA GLY A 42 -0.97 14.28 10.29
C GLY A 42 -1.63 13.26 11.21
N ILE A 43 -2.11 12.13 10.66
CA ILE A 43 -2.66 11.04 11.46
C ILE A 43 -1.59 10.43 12.36
N ALA A 44 -0.42 10.09 11.82
CA ALA A 44 0.67 9.49 12.59
C ALA A 44 1.13 10.39 13.75
N GLN A 45 1.29 11.70 13.52
CA GLN A 45 1.65 12.65 14.57
C GLN A 45 0.58 12.76 15.67
N ASN A 46 -0.70 12.78 15.30
CA ASN A 46 -1.78 12.79 16.28
C ASN A 46 -1.84 11.47 17.06
N THR A 47 -1.71 10.32 16.38
CA THR A 47 -1.70 9.01 17.03
C THR A 47 -0.49 8.84 17.93
N ALA A 48 0.71 9.31 17.56
CA ALA A 48 1.91 9.27 18.39
C ALA A 48 1.72 10.02 19.71
N LYS A 49 1.03 11.17 19.68
CA LYS A 49 0.64 11.91 20.89
C LYS A 49 -0.35 11.13 21.75
N LEU A 50 -1.38 10.54 21.13
CA LEU A 50 -2.41 9.77 21.84
C LEU A 50 -1.86 8.56 22.59
N VAL A 51 -0.85 7.88 22.01
CA VAL A 51 -0.26 6.68 22.62
C VAL A 51 1.01 6.96 23.41
N HIS A 52 1.36 8.24 23.60
CA HIS A 52 2.58 8.67 24.28
C HIS A 52 3.84 7.98 23.75
N LEU A 53 4.00 7.93 22.41
CA LEU A 53 5.10 7.22 21.75
C LEU A 53 6.49 7.67 22.26
N GLY A 54 6.64 8.94 22.63
CA GLY A 54 7.90 9.52 23.10
C GLY A 54 8.93 9.80 21.99
N ALA A 55 8.57 9.55 20.73
CA ALA A 55 9.36 9.88 19.55
C ALA A 55 8.56 10.80 18.62
N GLU A 56 9.28 11.68 17.92
CA GLU A 56 8.72 12.52 16.88
C GLU A 56 8.60 11.75 15.57
N ILE A 57 7.44 11.87 14.90
CA ILE A 57 7.24 11.38 13.53
C ILE A 57 7.43 12.55 12.57
N VAL A 58 8.41 12.44 11.67
CA VAL A 58 8.72 13.46 10.67
C VAL A 58 8.31 13.02 9.27
N GLU A 59 8.28 13.94 8.31
CA GLU A 59 7.87 13.64 6.94
C GLU A 59 8.72 12.52 6.30
N ALA A 60 10.02 12.48 6.61
CA ALA A 60 10.95 11.46 6.11
C ALA A 60 10.64 10.04 6.62
N ASP A 61 9.81 9.89 7.67
CA ASP A 61 9.35 8.59 8.12
C ASP A 61 8.21 8.02 7.25
N VAL A 62 7.52 8.88 6.49
CA VAL A 62 6.40 8.48 5.63
C VAL A 62 6.92 8.04 4.26
N VAL A 63 7.25 6.75 4.13
CA VAL A 63 7.63 6.13 2.84
C VAL A 63 6.37 5.80 2.05
N LEU A 64 6.11 6.54 0.96
CA LEU A 64 4.95 6.35 0.08
C LEU A 64 5.38 6.36 -1.40
N PHE A 65 5.23 5.24 -2.09
CA PHE A 65 5.42 5.16 -3.54
C PHE A 65 4.19 5.65 -4.27
N MET A 66 4.39 6.47 -5.30
CA MET A 66 3.34 7.25 -5.97
C MET A 66 3.04 6.75 -7.39
N ASP A 67 3.86 5.85 -7.92
CA ASP A 67 3.89 5.50 -9.34
C ASP A 67 2.84 4.45 -9.75
N TYR A 68 2.04 3.92 -8.81
CA TYR A 68 1.13 2.78 -9.05
C TYR A 68 -0.35 3.15 -8.99
N ALA A 69 -0.68 4.40 -8.67
CA ALA A 69 -2.05 4.83 -8.49
C ALA A 69 -2.81 5.10 -9.81
N TYR A 70 -2.10 5.15 -10.94
CA TYR A 70 -2.65 5.44 -12.26
C TYR A 70 -3.67 4.37 -12.72
N PRO A 71 -4.57 4.71 -13.66
CA PRO A 71 -4.82 6.05 -14.22
C PRO A 71 -5.60 6.97 -13.27
N GLY A 72 -6.15 6.43 -12.17
CA GLY A 72 -6.90 7.19 -11.18
C GLY A 72 -7.44 6.30 -10.07
N TYR A 73 -8.06 6.93 -9.06
CA TYR A 73 -8.73 6.21 -7.98
C TYR A 73 -9.87 5.34 -8.52
N GLY A 74 -9.93 4.07 -8.09
CA GLY A 74 -10.98 3.14 -8.52
C GLY A 74 -10.79 2.55 -9.92
N VAL A 75 -9.74 2.91 -10.65
CA VAL A 75 -9.47 2.39 -11.98
C VAL A 75 -8.15 1.60 -11.94
N PRO A 76 -8.16 0.29 -12.29
CA PRO A 76 -6.94 -0.49 -12.40
C PRO A 76 -6.22 -0.22 -13.73
N SER A 77 -4.89 -0.24 -13.71
CA SER A 77 -4.09 -0.33 -14.94
C SER A 77 -4.03 -1.76 -15.47
N GLU A 78 -3.38 -1.99 -16.62
CA GLU A 78 -3.10 -3.35 -17.09
C GLU A 78 -2.18 -4.10 -16.11
N GLU A 79 -1.15 -3.43 -15.61
CA GLU A 79 -0.20 -3.97 -14.65
C GLU A 79 -0.88 -4.30 -13.31
N THR A 80 -1.87 -3.51 -12.88
CA THR A 80 -2.71 -3.83 -11.72
C THR A 80 -3.45 -5.15 -11.94
N LYS A 81 -4.03 -5.34 -13.12
CA LYS A 81 -4.76 -6.57 -13.48
C LYS A 81 -3.82 -7.77 -13.59
N GLU A 82 -2.63 -7.59 -14.13
CA GLU A 82 -1.59 -8.62 -14.19
C GLU A 82 -1.12 -9.03 -12.80
N ALA A 83 -0.89 -8.08 -11.90
CA ALA A 83 -0.52 -8.35 -10.51
C ALA A 83 -1.59 -9.15 -9.76
N ILE A 84 -2.87 -8.79 -9.94
CA ILE A 84 -4.01 -9.55 -9.39
C ILE A 84 -3.98 -10.99 -9.90
N ARG A 85 -3.86 -11.18 -11.22
CA ARG A 85 -3.83 -12.52 -11.83
C ARG A 85 -2.64 -13.34 -11.36
N LEU A 86 -1.46 -12.75 -11.28
CA LEU A 86 -0.24 -13.45 -10.85
C LEU A 86 -0.40 -13.96 -9.42
N CYS A 87 -0.78 -13.08 -8.50
CA CYS A 87 -1.00 -13.42 -7.10
C CYS A 87 -2.10 -14.49 -6.94
N ALA A 88 -3.23 -14.32 -7.64
CA ALA A 88 -4.32 -15.28 -7.61
C ALA A 88 -3.92 -16.67 -8.13
N ARG A 89 -3.15 -16.73 -9.22
CA ARG A 89 -2.75 -17.98 -9.87
C ARG A 89 -1.66 -18.73 -9.11
N LEU A 90 -0.73 -18.02 -8.47
CA LEU A 90 0.37 -18.64 -7.74
C LEU A 90 -0.02 -19.01 -6.31
N GLU A 91 -0.77 -18.14 -5.63
CA GLU A 91 -0.98 -18.24 -4.17
C GLU A 91 -2.44 -18.42 -3.77
N GLY A 92 -3.39 -18.40 -4.72
CA GLY A 92 -4.83 -18.45 -4.41
C GLY A 92 -5.34 -17.22 -3.64
N MET A 93 -4.53 -16.16 -3.53
CA MET A 93 -4.87 -14.94 -2.80
C MET A 93 -5.43 -13.89 -3.75
N ILE A 94 -6.71 -13.53 -3.56
CA ILE A 94 -7.44 -12.58 -4.41
C ILE A 94 -7.26 -11.15 -3.90
N THR A 95 -6.69 -10.27 -4.73
CA THR A 95 -6.60 -8.82 -4.51
C THR A 95 -7.57 -8.06 -5.42
N ASP A 96 -8.04 -6.90 -4.98
CA ASP A 96 -9.06 -6.12 -5.69
C ASP A 96 -8.46 -5.07 -6.65
N PRO A 97 -9.21 -4.57 -7.65
CA PRO A 97 -8.69 -3.61 -8.64
C PRO A 97 -8.56 -2.16 -8.15
N VAL A 98 -9.03 -1.83 -6.95
CA VAL A 98 -8.98 -0.46 -6.40
C VAL A 98 -7.78 -0.28 -5.48
N TYR A 99 -7.55 -1.23 -4.56
CA TYR A 99 -6.57 -1.10 -3.49
C TYR A 99 -5.47 -2.15 -3.59
N GLU A 100 -5.80 -3.40 -3.29
CA GLU A 100 -4.80 -4.42 -2.99
C GLU A 100 -4.07 -4.88 -4.25
N GLY A 101 -4.73 -4.83 -5.41
CA GLY A 101 -4.09 -5.06 -6.70
C GLY A 101 -2.99 -4.05 -6.99
N LYS A 102 -3.15 -2.78 -6.59
CA LYS A 102 -2.14 -1.73 -6.77
C LYS A 102 -0.97 -1.90 -5.81
N SER A 103 -1.22 -2.24 -4.55
CA SER A 103 -0.11 -2.55 -3.63
C SER A 103 0.59 -3.86 -3.98
N MET A 104 -0.12 -4.84 -4.52
CA MET A 104 0.47 -6.06 -5.05
C MET A 104 1.35 -5.77 -6.27
N GLN A 105 0.87 -4.98 -7.23
CA GLN A 105 1.64 -4.48 -8.36
C GLN A 105 2.92 -3.79 -7.88
N GLY A 106 2.79 -2.85 -6.94
CA GLY A 106 3.93 -2.12 -6.39
C GLY A 106 4.95 -3.04 -5.70
N MET A 107 4.50 -4.03 -4.94
CA MET A 107 5.41 -4.99 -4.30
C MET A 107 6.15 -5.84 -5.33
N ILE A 108 5.44 -6.38 -6.33
CA ILE A 108 6.03 -7.21 -7.39
C ILE A 108 7.09 -6.42 -8.15
N ASP A 109 6.76 -5.20 -8.57
CA ASP A 109 7.69 -4.34 -9.31
C ASP A 109 8.93 -3.95 -8.48
N LEU A 110 8.75 -3.61 -7.20
CA LEU A 110 9.88 -3.32 -6.30
C LEU A 110 10.82 -4.52 -6.14
N VAL A 111 10.27 -5.75 -6.06
CA VAL A 111 11.08 -6.97 -6.03
C VAL A 111 11.84 -7.15 -7.36
N GLN A 112 11.16 -6.99 -8.50
CA GLN A 112 11.76 -7.16 -9.83
C GLN A 112 12.88 -6.16 -10.11
N ARG A 113 12.76 -4.92 -9.61
CA ARG A 113 13.80 -3.89 -9.71
C ARG A 113 14.93 -4.02 -8.69
N GLY A 114 14.90 -5.04 -7.83
CA GLY A 114 15.92 -5.24 -6.80
C GLY A 114 15.93 -4.16 -5.71
N PHE A 115 14.78 -3.51 -5.46
CA PHE A 115 14.66 -2.49 -4.41
C PHE A 115 14.96 -3.07 -3.02
N PHE A 116 14.51 -4.30 -2.77
CA PHE A 116 14.76 -4.99 -1.52
C PHE A 116 16.14 -5.69 -1.55
N PRO A 117 16.99 -5.51 -0.53
CA PRO A 117 18.22 -6.28 -0.41
C PRO A 117 17.98 -7.79 -0.49
N GLN A 118 18.88 -8.52 -1.13
CA GLN A 118 18.77 -9.98 -1.22
C GLN A 118 18.64 -10.62 0.16
N GLY A 119 17.68 -11.54 0.32
CA GLY A 119 17.38 -12.20 1.59
C GLY A 119 16.43 -11.42 2.51
N SER A 120 15.95 -10.24 2.09
CA SER A 120 14.91 -9.50 2.82
C SER A 120 13.64 -10.31 2.99
N ARG A 121 12.97 -10.13 4.13
CA ARG A 121 11.63 -10.66 4.38
C ARG A 121 10.62 -9.52 4.27
N VAL A 122 9.78 -9.59 3.24
CA VAL A 122 8.74 -8.58 3.00
C VAL A 122 7.41 -9.14 3.49
N LEU A 123 6.78 -8.44 4.44
CA LEU A 123 5.44 -8.78 4.92
C LEU A 123 4.40 -7.95 4.16
N TYR A 124 3.65 -8.60 3.27
CA TYR A 124 2.52 -7.98 2.59
C TYR A 124 1.31 -7.89 3.53
N ALA A 125 0.83 -6.69 3.80
CA ALA A 125 -0.41 -6.47 4.56
C ALA A 125 -1.62 -6.47 3.61
N HIS A 126 -2.29 -7.61 3.49
CA HIS A 126 -3.52 -7.74 2.71
C HIS A 126 -4.71 -7.13 3.46
N LEU A 127 -5.12 -5.91 3.08
CA LEU A 127 -6.12 -5.14 3.83
C LEU A 127 -7.58 -5.52 3.52
N GLY A 128 -7.81 -6.37 2.52
CA GLY A 128 -9.14 -6.87 2.13
C GLY A 128 -9.58 -6.35 0.76
N GLY A 129 -10.80 -5.83 0.65
CA GLY A 129 -11.30 -5.23 -0.60
C GLY A 129 -11.77 -6.21 -1.69
N ALA A 130 -11.42 -7.49 -1.61
CA ALA A 130 -11.74 -8.51 -2.62
C ALA A 130 -13.20 -8.50 -3.14
N PRO A 131 -14.26 -8.29 -2.32
CA PRO A 131 -15.63 -8.23 -2.84
C PRO A 131 -15.87 -7.17 -3.92
N ALA A 132 -15.05 -6.10 -3.97
CA ALA A 132 -15.17 -5.04 -4.98
C ALA A 132 -14.96 -5.56 -6.41
N ILE A 133 -14.25 -6.69 -6.60
CA ILE A 133 -14.01 -7.27 -7.92
C ILE A 133 -15.30 -7.56 -8.70
N ASN A 134 -16.41 -7.82 -7.99
CA ASN A 134 -17.73 -8.04 -8.61
C ASN A 134 -18.23 -6.83 -9.40
N GLY A 135 -17.83 -5.61 -9.01
CA GLY A 135 -18.12 -4.38 -9.76
C GLY A 135 -17.32 -4.23 -11.07
N TYR A 136 -16.33 -5.10 -11.30
CA TYR A 136 -15.41 -5.06 -12.44
C TYR A 136 -15.54 -6.31 -13.33
N GLY A 137 -16.72 -6.96 -13.35
CA GLY A 137 -16.92 -8.23 -14.07
C GLY A 137 -16.49 -8.19 -15.55
N TYR A 138 -16.79 -7.11 -16.28
CA TYR A 138 -16.36 -6.98 -17.68
C TYR A 138 -14.82 -6.90 -17.83
N THR A 139 -14.13 -6.27 -16.88
CA THR A 139 -12.67 -6.11 -16.84
C THR A 139 -11.96 -7.47 -16.73
N PHE A 140 -12.57 -8.43 -16.04
CA PHE A 140 -12.01 -9.76 -15.77
C PHE A 140 -12.78 -10.92 -16.42
N ARG A 141 -13.59 -10.62 -17.45
CA ARG A 141 -14.49 -11.61 -18.10
C ARG A 141 -13.77 -12.83 -18.72
N ASN A 142 -12.48 -12.70 -19.00
CA ASN A 142 -11.65 -13.74 -19.62
C ASN A 142 -10.50 -14.18 -18.69
N GLY A 143 -10.76 -14.17 -17.38
CA GLY A 143 -9.76 -14.40 -16.32
C GLY A 143 -8.83 -13.22 -16.13
#